data_AF-A0A7C7I936-F1
#
_entry.id   AF-A0A7C7I936-F1
#
_cell.length_a   1.000
_cell.length_b   1.000
_cell.length_c   1.000
_cell.angle_alpha   90.00
_cell.angle_beta   90.00
_cell.angle_gamma   90.00
#
_symmetry.space_group_name_H-M   'P 1'
#
loop_
_entity.id
_entity.type
_entity.pdbx_description
1 polymer ?
#
loop_
_entity_poly.entity_id
_entity_poly.type
_entity_poly.pdbx_seq_one_letter_code
_entity_poly.pdbx_strand_id
1 'polypeptide(L)'
;MGKLSAIWRFFSSWYVSGPLLAVLGIVIGAWVFFNVYPGKPKIGVIDIPFTVINDDSAFVISTFLEYARRDDSIKGVFIRLNSPGGGAAASEQLYFETRSLREKKPVVIIMNDIVASGGYMMSMGASYLYTKPSSFIGNVGVILSY
;
A
#
# COMPACT_ATOMS: atom_id res chain seq x y z
N MET A 1 -61.34 -7.69 -8.04
CA MET A 1 -60.33 -8.79 -7.97
C MET A 1 -59.45 -8.84 -9.24
N GLY A 2 -58.89 -7.72 -9.73
CA GLY A 2 -58.39 -7.65 -11.13
C GLY A 2 -56.93 -7.30 -11.38
N LYS A 3 -56.21 -6.64 -10.45
CA LYS A 3 -54.82 -6.19 -10.71
C LYS A 3 -53.75 -7.12 -10.15
N LEU A 4 -53.97 -7.69 -8.96
CA LEU A 4 -53.04 -8.60 -8.30
C LEU A 4 -52.90 -9.96 -9.02
N SER A 5 -53.99 -10.49 -9.58
CA SER A 5 -53.97 -11.77 -10.31
C SER A 5 -53.29 -11.67 -11.68
N ALA A 6 -53.39 -10.51 -12.34
CA ALA A 6 -52.71 -10.22 -13.60
C ALA A 6 -51.19 -10.13 -13.39
N ILE A 7 -50.77 -9.47 -12.31
CA ILE A 7 -49.36 -9.42 -11.90
C ILE A 7 -48.86 -10.84 -11.58
N TRP A 8 -49.64 -11.64 -10.87
CA TRP A 8 -49.25 -13.01 -10.53
C TRP A 8 -49.10 -13.90 -11.77
N ARG A 9 -50.02 -13.82 -12.73
CA ARG A 9 -49.90 -14.53 -14.03
C ARG A 9 -48.75 -14.01 -14.89
N PHE A 10 -48.45 -12.73 -14.81
CA PHE A 10 -47.32 -12.13 -15.52
C PHE A 10 -45.99 -12.65 -14.98
N PHE A 11 -45.83 -12.73 -13.65
CA PHE A 11 -44.64 -13.30 -13.01
C PHE A 11 -44.58 -14.83 -13.06
N SER A 12 -45.71 -15.54 -13.11
CA SER A 12 -45.74 -17.01 -13.22
C SER A 12 -45.61 -17.54 -14.64
N SER A 13 -45.66 -16.65 -15.64
CA SER A 13 -45.45 -17.01 -17.04
C SER A 13 -44.00 -17.39 -17.29
N TRP A 14 -43.76 -18.58 -17.81
CA TRP A 14 -42.40 -19.13 -18.00
C TRP A 14 -41.50 -18.25 -18.88
N TYR A 15 -42.09 -17.51 -19.83
CA TYR A 15 -41.39 -16.56 -20.70
C TYR A 15 -40.86 -15.31 -19.96
N VAL A 16 -41.40 -15.00 -18.78
CA VAL A 16 -41.01 -13.84 -17.96
C VAL A 16 -40.11 -14.29 -16.81
N SER A 17 -40.47 -15.37 -16.11
CA SER A 17 -39.70 -15.90 -14.99
C SER A 17 -38.36 -16.51 -15.41
N GLY A 18 -38.29 -17.18 -16.56
CA GLY A 18 -37.04 -17.77 -17.08
C GLY A 18 -35.93 -16.74 -17.29
N PRO A 19 -36.16 -15.68 -18.09
CA PRO A 19 -35.19 -14.60 -18.28
C PRO A 19 -34.84 -13.86 -16.99
N LEU A 20 -35.82 -13.62 -16.10
CA LEU A 20 -35.59 -12.98 -14.81
C LEU A 20 -34.64 -13.79 -13.92
N LEU A 21 -34.84 -15.12 -13.84
CA LEU A 21 -33.97 -16.01 -13.09
C LEU A 21 -32.57 -16.09 -13.71
N ALA A 22 -32.47 -16.08 -15.05
CA ALA A 22 -31.19 -16.06 -15.74
C ALA A 22 -30.41 -14.76 -15.46
N VAL A 23 -31.06 -13.60 -15.54
CA VAL A 23 -30.45 -12.30 -15.20
C VAL A 23 -30.03 -12.26 -13.74
N LEU A 24 -30.90 -12.70 -12.84
CA LEU A 24 -30.59 -12.76 -11.41
C LEU A 24 -29.38 -13.68 -11.14
N GLY A 25 -29.34 -14.84 -11.79
CA GLY A 25 -28.21 -15.77 -11.72
C GLY A 25 -26.91 -15.17 -12.24
N ILE A 26 -26.95 -14.42 -13.34
CA ILE A 26 -25.77 -13.71 -13.88
C ILE A 26 -25.31 -12.61 -12.92
N VAL A 27 -26.24 -11.83 -12.36
CA VAL A 27 -25.91 -10.74 -11.42
C VAL A 27 -25.30 -11.31 -10.14
N ILE A 28 -25.90 -12.36 -9.57
CA ILE A 28 -25.35 -13.05 -8.39
C ILE A 28 -24.01 -13.68 -8.75
N GLY A 29 -23.91 -14.36 -9.90
CA GLY A 29 -22.68 -14.98 -10.37
C GLY A 29 -21.54 -13.97 -10.54
N ALA A 30 -21.82 -12.81 -11.13
CA ALA A 30 -20.86 -11.72 -11.28
C ALA A 30 -20.48 -11.14 -9.91
N TRP A 31 -21.46 -10.87 -9.04
CA TRP A 31 -21.21 -10.37 -7.70
C TRP A 31 -20.32 -11.33 -6.89
N VAL A 32 -20.63 -12.62 -6.89
CA VAL A 32 -19.80 -13.66 -6.27
C VAL A 32 -18.43 -13.71 -6.92
N PHE A 33 -18.35 -13.73 -8.25
CA PHE A 33 -17.07 -13.82 -8.96
C PHE A 33 -16.13 -12.65 -8.60
N PHE A 34 -16.62 -11.41 -8.62
CA PHE A 34 -15.79 -10.24 -8.32
C PHE A 34 -15.48 -10.07 -6.83
N ASN A 35 -16.31 -10.58 -5.92
CA ASN A 35 -16.04 -10.52 -4.47
C ASN A 35 -15.19 -11.71 -3.96
N VAL A 36 -15.34 -12.89 -4.55
CA VAL A 36 -14.67 -14.14 -4.10
C VAL A 36 -13.35 -14.38 -4.82
N TYR A 37 -13.16 -13.84 -6.03
CA TYR A 37 -11.85 -13.82 -6.70
C TYR A 37 -11.24 -12.42 -6.64
N PRO A 38 -10.76 -11.96 -5.45
CA PRO A 38 -9.96 -10.75 -5.41
C PRO A 38 -8.75 -10.95 -6.32
N GLY A 39 -8.41 -9.91 -7.09
CA GLY A 39 -7.20 -9.93 -7.91
C GLY A 39 -5.97 -10.34 -7.10
N LYS A 40 -4.97 -10.95 -7.76
CA LYS A 40 -3.77 -11.46 -7.09
C LYS A 40 -3.17 -10.36 -6.18
N PRO A 41 -2.84 -10.66 -4.92
CA PRO A 41 -2.29 -9.67 -3.99
C PRO A 41 -0.98 -9.12 -4.56
N LYS A 42 -0.80 -7.79 -4.51
CA LYS A 42 0.40 -7.11 -5.00
C LYS A 42 1.31 -6.72 -3.84
N ILE A 43 2.61 -6.73 -4.11
CA ILE A 43 3.62 -6.14 -3.24
C ILE A 43 4.13 -4.87 -3.91
N GLY A 44 4.04 -3.73 -3.22
CA GLY A 44 4.60 -2.47 -3.69
C GLY A 44 6.11 -2.49 -3.53
N VAL A 45 6.85 -2.06 -4.54
CA VAL A 45 8.32 -1.93 -4.49
C VAL A 45 8.66 -0.46 -4.65
N ILE A 46 9.36 0.11 -3.66
CA ILE A 46 9.81 1.51 -3.67
C ILE A 46 11.34 1.50 -3.71
N ASP A 47 11.91 2.14 -4.72
CA ASP A 47 13.34 2.33 -4.86
C ASP A 47 13.74 3.73 -4.43
N ILE A 48 14.55 3.80 -3.39
CA ILE A 48 15.21 5.03 -2.95
C ILE A 48 16.69 4.83 -3.25
N PRO A 49 17.17 5.29 -4.43
CA PRO A 49 18.59 5.24 -4.77
C PRO A 49 19.36 6.15 -3.81
N PHE A 50 20.68 6.25 -3.98
CA PHE A 50 21.50 7.14 -3.15
C PHE A 50 20.92 8.55 -3.08
N THR A 51 20.31 8.89 -1.94
CA THR A 51 19.52 10.11 -1.76
C THR A 51 19.87 10.77 -0.43
N VAL A 52 20.27 12.04 -0.48
CA VAL A 52 20.37 12.87 0.74
C VAL A 52 18.96 13.31 1.13
N ILE A 53 18.59 13.09 2.39
CA ILE A 53 17.26 13.45 2.90
C ILE A 53 17.19 14.95 3.15
N ASN A 54 16.27 15.62 2.48
CA ASN A 54 15.92 17.03 2.59
C ASN A 54 14.42 17.18 2.34
N ASP A 55 13.89 18.40 2.35
CA ASP A 55 12.45 18.62 2.24
C ASP A 55 11.88 18.10 0.90
N ASP A 56 12.59 18.31 -0.21
CA ASP A 56 12.16 17.88 -1.54
C ASP A 56 12.12 16.35 -1.68
N SER A 57 13.20 15.68 -1.29
CA SER A 57 13.28 14.22 -1.32
C SER A 57 12.29 13.58 -0.35
N ALA A 58 12.11 14.17 0.84
CA ALA A 58 11.13 13.70 1.80
C ALA A 58 9.71 13.83 1.25
N PHE A 59 9.37 14.91 0.56
CA PHE A 59 8.09 15.08 -0.11
C PHE A 59 7.83 13.99 -1.17
N VAL A 60 8.81 13.71 -2.03
CA VAL A 60 8.68 12.68 -3.07
C VAL A 60 8.52 11.29 -2.46
N ILE A 61 9.37 10.94 -1.48
CA ILE A 61 9.30 9.64 -0.80
C ILE A 61 7.96 9.49 -0.07
N SER A 62 7.50 10.53 0.65
CA SER A 62 6.20 10.53 1.35
C SER A 62 5.05 10.30 0.37
N THR A 63 5.12 10.87 -0.84
CA THR A 63 4.11 10.67 -1.88
C THR A 63 4.01 9.19 -2.30
N PHE A 64 5.14 8.49 -2.45
CA PHE A 64 5.16 7.06 -2.75
C PHE A 64 4.64 6.21 -1.59
N LEU A 65 5.04 6.54 -0.36
CA LEU A 65 4.55 5.85 0.84
C LEU A 65 3.04 6.01 0.98
N GLU A 66 2.51 7.22 0.74
CA GLU A 66 1.08 7.51 0.83
C GLU A 66 0.28 6.82 -0.26
N TYR A 67 0.79 6.82 -1.50
CA TYR A 67 0.20 6.05 -2.60
C TYR A 67 0.11 4.57 -2.22
N ALA A 68 1.21 3.99 -1.74
CA ALA A 68 1.25 2.60 -1.34
C ALA A 68 0.32 2.32 -0.16
N ARG A 69 0.14 3.27 0.77
CA ARG A 69 -0.76 3.15 1.92
C ARG A 69 -2.23 3.12 1.50
N ARG A 70 -2.64 3.99 0.57
CA ARG A 70 -4.03 4.14 0.11
C ARG A 70 -4.49 3.07 -0.89
N ASP A 71 -3.59 2.42 -1.62
CA ASP A 71 -3.96 1.38 -2.57
C ASP A 71 -4.24 0.04 -1.87
N ASP A 72 -5.51 -0.34 -1.74
CA ASP A 72 -5.96 -1.60 -1.12
C ASP A 72 -5.52 -2.86 -1.88
N SER A 73 -5.12 -2.75 -3.15
CA SER A 73 -4.56 -3.86 -3.92
C SER A 73 -3.13 -4.21 -3.49
N ILE A 74 -2.42 -3.27 -2.88
CA ILE A 74 -1.08 -3.46 -2.31
C ILE A 74 -1.22 -4.01 -0.89
N LYS A 75 -0.77 -5.24 -0.69
CA LYS A 75 -0.88 -5.96 0.60
C LYS A 75 0.37 -5.84 1.48
N GLY A 76 1.47 -5.35 0.92
CA GLY A 76 2.73 -5.10 1.63
C GLY A 76 3.66 -4.26 0.78
N VAL A 77 4.65 -3.64 1.42
CA VAL A 77 5.60 -2.75 0.76
C VAL A 77 7.03 -3.18 1.06
N PHE A 78 7.83 -3.22 0.01
CA PHE A 78 9.25 -3.51 0.04
C PHE A 78 10.02 -2.28 -0.44
N ILE A 79 10.90 -1.76 0.40
CA ILE A 79 11.64 -0.53 0.12
C ILE A 79 13.12 -0.89 0.02
N ARG A 80 13.77 -0.52 -1.08
CA ARG A 80 15.23 -0.57 -1.20
C ARG A 80 15.76 0.83 -0.90
N LEU A 81 16.56 0.95 0.15
CA LEU A 81 17.02 2.24 0.66
C LEU A 81 18.54 2.35 0.58
N ASN A 82 19.01 3.47 0.03
CA ASN A 82 20.39 3.89 0.07
C ASN A 82 20.45 5.41 0.38
N SER A 83 20.94 5.79 1.56
CA SER A 83 20.97 7.18 1.98
C SER A 83 22.06 7.44 3.04
N PRO A 84 22.86 8.52 2.89
CA PRO A 84 23.77 8.96 3.95
C PRO A 84 23.05 9.67 5.12
N GLY A 85 21.74 9.88 5.03
CA GLY A 85 20.97 10.72 5.95
C GLY A 85 20.74 12.12 5.39
N GLY A 86 20.55 13.10 6.28
CA GLY A 86 20.33 14.49 5.88
C GLY A 86 19.61 15.30 6.97
N GLY A 87 18.67 16.16 6.58
CA GLY A 87 17.95 17.05 7.49
C GLY A 87 17.15 16.31 8.56
N ALA A 88 17.26 16.75 9.81
CA ALA A 88 16.62 16.10 10.96
C ALA A 88 15.08 16.08 10.83
N ALA A 89 14.47 17.22 10.50
CA ALA A 89 13.02 17.33 10.35
C ALA A 89 12.48 16.46 9.20
N ALA A 90 13.11 16.52 8.02
CA ALA A 90 12.76 15.70 6.87
C ALA A 90 12.90 14.19 7.18
N SER A 91 13.91 13.80 7.96
CA SER A 91 14.12 12.40 8.38
C SER A 91 13.05 11.93 9.36
N GLU A 92 12.66 12.78 10.31
CA GLU A 92 11.58 12.51 11.26
C GLU A 92 10.23 12.36 10.55
N GLN A 93 9.94 13.24 9.59
CA GLN A 93 8.76 13.11 8.73
C GLN A 93 8.72 11.74 8.05
N LEU A 94 9.83 11.32 7.42
CA LEU A 94 9.89 10.01 6.75
C LEU A 94 9.75 8.83 7.71
N TYR A 95 10.24 8.95 8.95
CA TYR A 95 9.98 7.96 9.99
C TYR A 95 8.48 7.82 10.28
N PHE A 96 7.77 8.94 10.48
CA PHE A 96 6.33 8.92 10.75
C PHE A 96 5.51 8.42 9.55
N GLU A 97 5.88 8.78 8.33
CA GLU A 97 5.21 8.28 7.12
C GLU A 97 5.41 6.77 6.94
N THR A 98 6.65 6.30 7.14
CA THR A 98 6.96 4.86 7.08
C THR A 98 6.20 4.09 8.15
N ARG A 99 6.13 4.63 9.38
CA ARG A 99 5.35 4.06 10.48
C ARG A 99 3.85 4.04 10.18
N SER A 100 3.31 5.11 9.60
CA SER A 100 1.89 5.21 9.24
C SER A 100 1.52 4.19 8.15
N LEU A 101 2.42 3.94 7.20
CA LEU A 101 2.26 2.87 6.23
C LEU A 101 2.28 1.49 6.91
N ARG A 102 3.24 1.26 7.83
CA ARG A 102 3.36 0.02 8.60
C ARG A 102 2.09 -0.35 9.37
N GLU A 103 1.41 0.65 9.95
CA GLU A 103 0.17 0.45 10.69
C GLU A 103 -0.98 -0.10 9.82
N LYS A 104 -0.89 0.04 8.49
CA LYS A 104 -1.88 -0.48 7.55
C LYS A 104 -1.43 -1.76 6.84
N LYS A 105 -0.15 -1.89 6.54
CA LYS A 105 0.39 -2.99 5.75
C LYS A 105 1.87 -3.24 6.08
N PRO A 106 2.36 -4.50 6.05
CA PRO A 106 3.75 -4.80 6.38
C PRO A 106 4.72 -4.01 5.50
N VAL A 107 5.74 -3.42 6.13
CA VAL A 107 6.81 -2.68 5.44
C VAL A 107 8.14 -3.37 5.72
N VAL A 108 8.82 -3.78 4.65
CA VAL A 108 10.16 -4.35 4.71
C VAL A 108 11.13 -3.36 4.07
N ILE A 109 12.17 -2.96 4.79
CA ILE A 109 13.25 -2.15 4.23
C ILE A 109 14.49 -3.02 4.07
N ILE A 110 15.05 -3.03 2.86
CA ILE A 110 16.40 -3.50 2.60
C ILE A 110 17.33 -2.30 2.58
N MET A 111 18.24 -2.29 3.53
CA MET A 111 19.35 -1.36 3.61
C MET A 111 20.45 -1.82 2.66
N ASN A 112 20.66 -1.07 1.58
CA ASN A 112 21.73 -1.32 0.62
C ASN A 112 23.04 -0.68 1.11
N ASP A 113 23.89 -0.17 0.21
CA ASP A 113 25.30 0.15 0.45
C ASP A 113 25.52 1.06 1.67
N ILE A 114 24.77 2.16 1.80
CA ILE A 114 24.78 3.03 2.96
C ILE A 114 23.36 3.36 3.42
N VAL A 115 23.08 3.17 4.71
CA VAL A 115 21.87 3.69 5.36
C VAL A 115 22.27 4.26 6.71
N ALA A 116 22.50 5.57 6.71
CA ALA A 116 23.07 6.30 7.83
C ALA A 116 22.15 7.43 8.32
N SER A 117 22.29 7.83 9.59
CA SER A 117 21.66 8.99 10.22
C SER A 117 20.15 9.06 9.91
N GLY A 118 19.71 10.06 9.16
CA GLY A 118 18.31 10.21 8.74
C GLY A 118 17.70 9.01 8.00
N GLY A 119 18.50 8.31 7.17
CA GLY A 119 18.04 7.10 6.48
C GLY A 119 17.83 5.94 7.46
N TYR A 120 18.68 5.85 8.48
CA TYR A 120 18.49 4.89 9.57
C TYR A 120 17.25 5.24 10.41
N MET A 121 17.01 6.52 10.68
CA MET A 121 15.81 7.01 11.37
C MET A 121 14.53 6.63 10.62
N MET A 122 14.44 6.94 9.32
CA MET A 122 13.32 6.50 8.47
C MET A 122 13.11 4.98 8.57
N SER A 123 14.20 4.22 8.54
CA SER A 123 14.15 2.76 8.57
C SER A 123 13.46 2.22 9.82
N MET A 124 13.65 2.85 10.98
CA MET A 124 13.02 2.44 12.24
C MET A 124 11.48 2.48 12.21
N GLY A 125 10.88 3.11 11.20
CA GLY A 125 9.43 3.09 10.98
C GLY A 125 8.89 1.77 10.40
N ALA A 126 9.74 0.89 9.86
CA ALA A 126 9.33 -0.33 9.17
C ALA A 126 9.00 -1.51 10.11
N SER A 127 8.47 -2.60 9.54
CA SER A 127 8.21 -3.86 10.25
C SER A 127 9.47 -4.71 10.37
N TYR A 128 10.23 -4.81 9.27
CA TYR A 128 11.42 -5.66 9.18
C TYR A 128 12.53 -4.91 8.46
N LEU A 129 13.75 -5.10 8.96
CA LEU A 129 14.96 -4.50 8.42
C LEU A 129 15.91 -5.63 8.01
N TYR A 130 16.39 -5.57 6.77
CA TYR A 130 17.41 -6.47 6.26
C TYR A 130 18.58 -5.65 5.74
N THR A 131 19.79 -6.16 5.93
CA THR A 131 21.01 -5.50 5.49
C THR A 131 22.04 -6.53 5.05
N LYS A 132 22.96 -6.14 4.17
CA LYS A 132 24.14 -6.95 3.86
C LYS A 132 25.19 -6.71 4.95
N PRO A 133 26.00 -7.72 5.33
CA PRO A 133 27.07 -7.53 6.32
C PRO A 133 28.08 -6.44 5.95
N SER A 134 28.24 -6.15 4.66
CA SER A 134 29.16 -5.13 4.13
C SER A 134 28.56 -3.72 4.07
N SER A 135 27.26 -3.55 4.35
CA SER A 135 26.59 -2.25 4.27
C SER A 135 26.99 -1.34 5.43
N PHE A 136 27.15 -0.04 5.15
CA PHE A 136 27.40 0.97 6.17
C PHE A 136 26.08 1.42 6.81
N ILE A 137 25.77 0.91 7.99
CA ILE A 137 24.53 1.17 8.72
C ILE A 137 24.80 1.94 10.00
N GLY A 138 23.89 2.85 10.37
CA GLY A 138 23.93 3.52 11.67
C GLY A 138 24.25 5.01 11.54
N ASN A 139 25.38 5.47 12.09
CA ASN A 139 25.70 6.90 12.20
C ASN A 139 24.58 7.68 12.91
N VAL A 140 24.12 7.16 14.05
CA VAL A 140 23.04 7.75 14.84
C VAL A 140 23.60 8.94 15.62
N GLY A 141 23.26 10.14 15.16
CA GLY A 141 23.74 11.39 15.73
C GLY A 141 23.23 12.59 14.96
N VAL A 142 23.47 13.78 15.52
CA VAL A 142 23.12 15.07 14.92
C VAL A 142 24.35 15.95 14.96
N ILE A 143 24.60 16.67 13.86
CA ILE A 143 25.64 17.69 13.77
C ILE A 143 24.94 19.03 13.58
N LEU A 144 25.24 19.98 14.46
CA LEU A 144 24.87 21.38 14.31
C LEU A 144 26.16 22.13 13.96
N SER A 145 26.22 22.70 12.76
CA SER A 145 27.33 23.55 12.31
C SER A 145 26.78 24.94 12.09
N TYR A 146 27.42 25.93 12.71
CA TYR A 146 27.12 27.36 12.60
C TYR A 146 28.33 28.10 12.04
#